data_AF-A0A1C6KBH5-F1
#
_entry.id   AF-A0A1C6KBH5-F1
#
_cell.length_a   1.000
_cell.length_b   1.000
_cell.length_c   1.000
_cell.angle_alpha   90.00
_cell.angle_beta   90.00
_cell.angle_gamma   90.00
#
_symmetry.space_group_name_H-M   'P 1'
#
loop_
_entity.id
_entity.type
_entity.pdbx_description
1 polymer ?
#
loop_
_entity_poly.entity_id
_entity_poly.type
_entity_poly.pdbx_seq_one_letter_code
_entity_poly.pdbx_strand_id
1 'polypeptide(L)'
;MRKALEFPRIDEGKLDAVEALIAAIADKEPGTAGAELEDLAALTGKVHTDVEFAEYWSWTDLDTLARLTLTPEPPCIPDLSREELVELVEIIQHCSVTGREWAMRYYTALLRRSLSLPNVMDFVASGEDVEVIAEKLLQAAR
;
A
#
# COMPACT_ATOMS: atom_id res chain seq x y z
N MET A 1 -7.47 -8.32 -16.12
CA MET A 1 -6.57 -8.36 -14.95
C MET A 1 -5.99 -9.74 -14.59
N ARG A 2 -4.65 -9.84 -14.57
CA ARG A 2 -3.87 -10.98 -14.06
C ARG A 2 -4.06 -11.12 -12.54
N LYS A 3 -4.12 -12.35 -12.01
CA LYS A 3 -4.33 -12.61 -10.56
C LYS A 3 -3.34 -11.87 -9.64
N ALA A 4 -2.09 -11.68 -10.07
CA ALA A 4 -1.07 -10.97 -9.29
C ALA A 4 -1.32 -9.45 -9.18
N LEU A 5 -2.25 -8.91 -9.98
CA LEU A 5 -2.69 -7.51 -9.97
C LEU A 5 -3.98 -7.30 -9.20
N GLU A 6 -4.59 -8.35 -8.65
CA GLU A 6 -5.75 -8.21 -7.77
C GLU A 6 -5.31 -7.71 -6.39
N PHE A 7 -6.16 -6.90 -5.75
CA PHE A 7 -5.94 -6.52 -4.35
C PHE A 7 -5.96 -7.79 -3.50
N PRO A 8 -4.94 -8.02 -2.66
CA PRO A 8 -4.86 -9.23 -1.85
C PRO A 8 -6.02 -9.28 -0.86
N ARG A 9 -6.53 -10.48 -0.59
CA ARG A 9 -7.51 -10.67 0.48
C ARG A 9 -6.82 -10.49 1.82
N ILE A 10 -7.33 -9.57 2.62
CA ILE A 10 -6.94 -9.40 4.02
C ILE A 10 -7.96 -10.11 4.93
N ASP A 11 -7.50 -10.55 6.10
CA ASP A 11 -8.37 -11.11 7.12
C ASP A 11 -8.98 -9.97 7.95
N GLU A 12 -10.18 -9.53 7.55
CA GLU A 12 -10.88 -8.43 8.23
C GLU A 12 -11.21 -8.75 9.69
N GLY A 13 -11.28 -10.03 10.07
CA GLY A 13 -11.49 -10.44 11.46
C GLY A 13 -10.32 -10.11 12.39
N LYS A 14 -9.17 -9.71 11.85
CA LYS A 14 -7.99 -9.27 12.61
C LYS A 14 -7.87 -7.76 12.75
N LEU A 15 -8.72 -6.96 12.09
CA LEU A 15 -8.57 -5.50 12.03
C LEU A 15 -8.56 -4.88 13.42
N ASP A 16 -9.58 -5.14 14.24
CA ASP A 16 -9.68 -4.58 15.60
C ASP A 16 -8.45 -4.91 16.46
N ALA A 17 -7.93 -6.13 16.36
CA ALA A 17 -6.74 -6.54 17.10
C ALA A 17 -5.47 -5.82 16.62
N VAL A 18 -5.32 -5.65 15.31
CA VAL A 18 -4.20 -4.93 14.70
C VAL A 18 -4.27 -3.44 15.04
N GLU A 19 -5.44 -2.82 14.97
CA GLU A 19 -5.65 -1.43 15.39
C GLU A 19 -5.26 -1.21 16.85
N ALA A 20 -5.70 -2.09 17.75
CA ALA A 20 -5.36 -2.00 19.17
C ALA A 20 -3.84 -2.13 19.41
N LEU A 21 -3.16 -3.03 18.69
CA LEU A 21 -1.72 -3.20 18.79
C LEU A 21 -0.96 -1.99 18.24
N ILE A 22 -1.36 -1.46 17.08
CA ILE A 22 -0.75 -0.26 16.49
C ILE A 22 -0.88 0.94 17.45
N ALA A 23 -2.06 1.16 18.01
CA ALA A 23 -2.29 2.23 18.99
C ALA A 23 -1.42 2.03 20.24
N ALA A 24 -1.36 0.81 20.78
CA ALA A 24 -0.53 0.48 21.94
C ALA A 24 0.98 0.68 21.68
N ILE A 25 1.45 0.36 20.46
CA ILE A 25 2.85 0.62 20.06
C ILE A 25 3.10 2.13 19.95
N ALA A 26 2.17 2.88 19.35
CA ALA A 26 2.32 4.31 19.12
C ALA A 26 2.30 5.14 20.43
N ASP A 27 1.62 4.66 21.47
CA ASP A 27 1.57 5.30 22.80
C ASP A 27 2.82 5.04 23.67
N LYS A 28 3.69 4.11 23.26
CA LYS A 28 4.87 3.70 24.02
C LYS A 28 6.11 4.50 23.65
N GLU A 29 7.07 4.54 24.58
CA GLU A 29 8.40 5.06 24.29
C GLU A 29 9.13 4.15 23.28
N PRO A 30 9.89 4.71 22.32
CA PRO A 30 10.67 3.92 21.38
C PRO A 30 11.59 2.92 22.09
N GLY A 31 11.59 1.68 21.62
CA GLY A 31 12.33 0.55 22.16
C GLY A 31 11.60 -0.23 23.26
N THR A 32 10.38 0.17 23.65
CA THR A 32 9.64 -0.46 24.76
C THR A 32 8.43 -1.31 24.36
N ALA A 33 8.09 -1.34 23.06
CA ALA A 33 6.91 -2.03 22.52
C ALA A 33 7.19 -3.48 22.04
N GLY A 34 8.22 -4.14 22.59
CA GLY A 34 8.68 -5.45 22.10
C GLY A 34 7.61 -6.55 22.10
N ALA A 35 6.77 -6.60 23.13
CA ALA A 35 5.70 -7.60 23.22
C ALA A 35 4.60 -7.36 22.17
N GLU A 36 4.17 -6.11 21.99
CA GLU A 36 3.15 -5.75 21.01
C GLU A 36 3.65 -5.96 19.57
N LEU A 37 4.93 -5.73 19.31
CA LEU A 37 5.56 -6.01 18.03
C LEU A 37 5.60 -7.52 17.74
N GLU A 38 5.86 -8.37 18.74
CA GLU A 38 5.79 -9.83 18.60
C GLU A 38 4.36 -10.31 18.31
N ASP A 39 3.37 -9.78 19.03
CA ASP A 39 1.95 -10.10 18.80
C ASP A 39 1.48 -9.64 17.42
N LEU A 40 1.89 -8.43 17.01
CA LEU A 40 1.57 -7.89 15.69
C LEU A 40 2.19 -8.74 14.58
N ALA A 41 3.46 -9.13 14.74
CA ALA A 41 4.15 -10.02 13.79
C ALA A 41 3.47 -11.38 13.67
N ALA A 42 2.94 -11.93 14.77
CA ALA A 42 2.18 -13.17 14.75
C ALA A 42 0.85 -13.03 13.97
N LEU A 43 0.20 -11.87 14.03
CA LEU A 43 -1.04 -11.62 13.29
C LEU A 43 -0.82 -11.36 11.79
N THR A 44 0.22 -10.60 11.45
CA THR A 44 0.49 -10.10 10.09
C THR A 44 1.45 -11.00 9.30
N GLY A 45 2.25 -11.81 9.99
CA GLY A 45 3.34 -12.58 9.40
C GLY A 45 4.53 -11.71 8.95
N LYS A 46 4.61 -10.44 9.40
CA LYS A 46 5.62 -9.47 9.00
C LYS A 46 6.41 -8.97 10.20
N VAL A 47 7.68 -8.63 9.96
CA VAL A 47 8.51 -7.96 10.97
C VAL A 47 8.16 -6.47 10.94
N HIS A 48 7.86 -5.93 12.11
CA HIS A 48 7.53 -4.53 12.30
C HIS A 48 8.51 -3.87 13.25
N THR A 49 8.62 -2.55 13.12
CA THR A 49 9.36 -1.68 14.04
C THR A 49 8.40 -0.66 14.64
N ASP A 50 8.68 -0.22 15.87
CA ASP A 50 7.90 0.83 16.55
C ASP A 50 7.88 2.16 15.77
N VAL A 51 8.99 2.49 15.10
CA VAL A 51 9.12 3.67 14.23
C VAL A 51 8.06 3.69 13.11
N GLU A 52 7.57 2.54 12.62
CA GLU A 52 6.52 2.47 11.60
C GLU A 52 5.20 3.07 12.07
N PHE A 53 4.93 3.02 13.38
CA PHE A 53 3.66 3.42 13.97
C PHE A 53 3.76 4.72 14.78
N ALA A 54 4.98 5.18 15.07
CA ALA A 54 5.20 6.45 15.76
C ALA A 54 4.55 7.62 15.00
N GLU A 55 3.80 8.46 15.71
CA GLU A 55 3.14 9.66 15.18
C GLU A 55 2.27 9.41 13.94
N TYR A 56 1.69 8.21 13.79
CA TYR A 56 0.90 7.85 12.61
C TYR A 56 -0.26 8.82 12.33
N TRP A 57 -0.87 9.35 13.40
CA TRP A 57 -1.97 10.31 13.35
C TRP A 57 -1.62 11.61 12.62
N SER A 58 -0.33 11.88 12.38
CA SER A 58 0.12 13.04 11.60
C SER A 58 -0.04 12.85 10.09
N TRP A 59 -0.19 11.60 9.60
CA TRP A 59 -0.20 11.29 8.17
C TRP A 59 -1.23 10.25 7.72
N THR A 60 -1.92 9.55 8.62
CA THR A 60 -3.03 8.64 8.27
C THR A 60 -3.94 8.37 9.47
N ASP A 61 -5.10 7.74 9.21
CA ASP A 61 -5.98 7.19 10.24
C ASP A 61 -5.63 5.73 10.59
N LEU A 62 -6.14 5.25 11.73
CA LEU A 62 -5.81 3.93 12.26
C LEU A 62 -6.37 2.77 11.42
N ASP A 63 -7.57 2.90 10.84
CA ASP A 63 -8.17 1.85 9.97
C ASP A 63 -7.33 1.68 8.70
N THR A 64 -6.97 2.79 8.05
CA THR A 64 -6.09 2.78 6.87
C THR A 64 -4.75 2.11 7.20
N LEU A 65 -4.14 2.47 8.34
CA LEU A 65 -2.86 1.89 8.77
C LEU A 65 -2.97 0.40 9.10
N ALA A 66 -4.03 -0.03 9.79
CA ALA A 66 -4.25 -1.43 10.11
C ALA A 66 -4.47 -2.27 8.85
N ARG A 67 -5.24 -1.77 7.88
CA ARG A 67 -5.40 -2.41 6.57
C ARG A 67 -4.08 -2.55 5.84
N LEU A 68 -3.26 -1.51 5.78
CA LEU A 68 -1.91 -1.59 5.20
C LEU A 68 -1.03 -2.60 5.94
N THR A 69 -1.10 -2.61 7.26
CA THR A 69 -0.35 -3.52 8.13
C THR A 69 -0.76 -4.97 7.93
N LEU A 70 -2.00 -5.28 7.59
CA LEU A 70 -2.44 -6.63 7.19
C LEU A 70 -2.19 -6.95 5.72
N THR A 71 -2.08 -5.93 4.85
CA THR A 71 -1.90 -6.12 3.41
C THR A 71 -0.50 -6.68 3.12
N PRO A 72 -0.37 -7.81 2.41
CA PRO A 72 0.94 -8.32 1.98
C PRO A 72 1.72 -7.31 1.15
N GLU A 73 3.05 -7.41 1.16
CA GLU A 73 3.86 -6.59 0.26
C GLU A 73 3.50 -6.86 -1.21
N PRO A 74 3.35 -5.82 -2.05
CA PRO A 74 3.03 -6.01 -3.45
C PRO A 74 4.16 -6.73 -4.20
N PRO A 75 3.83 -7.66 -5.11
CA PRO A 75 4.81 -8.34 -5.94
C PRO A 75 5.51 -7.35 -6.89
N CYS A 76 6.68 -7.74 -7.39
CA CYS A 76 7.32 -7.09 -8.53
C CYS A 76 6.96 -7.84 -9.81
N ILE A 77 6.37 -7.15 -10.78
CA ILE A 77 5.93 -7.71 -12.06
C ILE A 77 6.64 -6.94 -13.18
N PRO A 78 7.84 -7.37 -13.60
CA PRO A 78 8.67 -6.59 -14.53
C PRO A 78 8.11 -6.56 -15.97
N ASP A 79 7.15 -7.43 -16.29
CA ASP A 79 6.58 -7.64 -17.62
C ASP A 79 5.17 -7.04 -17.78
N LEU A 80 4.84 -5.99 -17.02
CA LEU A 80 3.53 -5.32 -17.11
C LEU A 80 3.24 -4.88 -18.56
N SER A 81 2.11 -5.35 -19.09
CA SER A 81 1.64 -4.89 -20.41
C SER A 81 1.06 -3.48 -20.32
N ARG A 82 0.89 -2.85 -21.48
CA ARG A 82 0.24 -1.54 -21.59
C ARG A 82 -1.19 -1.57 -21.05
N GLU A 83 -1.94 -2.62 -21.38
CA GLU A 83 -3.31 -2.83 -20.91
C GLU A 83 -3.36 -3.03 -19.39
N GLU A 84 -2.41 -3.78 -18.82
CA GLU A 84 -2.32 -3.95 -17.37
C GLU A 84 -2.00 -2.63 -16.65
N LEU A 85 -1.18 -1.76 -17.26
CA LEU A 85 -0.91 -0.44 -16.72
C LEU A 85 -2.14 0.47 -16.77
N VAL A 86 -2.92 0.44 -17.85
CA VAL A 86 -4.20 1.16 -17.93
C VAL A 86 -5.13 0.72 -16.81
N GLU A 87 -5.35 -0.58 -16.65
CA GLU A 87 -6.19 -1.13 -15.57
C GLU A 87 -5.71 -0.65 -14.19
N LEU A 88 -4.40 -0.69 -13.92
CA LEU A 88 -3.82 -0.25 -12.64
C LEU A 88 -3.99 1.26 -12.40
N VAL A 89 -3.79 2.09 -13.42
CA VAL A 89 -3.97 3.54 -13.32
C VAL A 89 -5.43 3.88 -13.02
N GLU A 90 -6.37 3.24 -13.72
CA GLU A 90 -7.81 3.40 -13.46
C GLU A 90 -8.16 3.02 -12.02
N ILE A 91 -7.62 1.90 -11.53
CA ILE A 91 -7.85 1.46 -10.14
C ILE A 91 -7.30 2.50 -9.15
N ILE A 92 -6.10 3.02 -9.36
CA ILE A 92 -5.49 4.02 -8.45
C ILE A 92 -6.34 5.30 -8.43
N GLN A 93 -6.75 5.80 -9.60
CA GLN A 93 -7.63 6.96 -9.72
C GLN A 93 -8.99 6.73 -9.04
N HIS A 94 -9.58 5.55 -9.22
CA HIS A 94 -10.83 5.18 -8.56
C HIS A 94 -10.69 5.10 -7.03
N CYS A 95 -9.58 4.56 -6.51
CA CYS A 95 -9.30 4.53 -5.08
C CYS A 95 -9.17 5.94 -4.49
N SER A 96 -8.56 6.88 -5.23
CA SER A 96 -8.47 8.29 -4.82
C SER A 96 -9.84 8.95 -4.67
N VAL A 97 -10.81 8.62 -5.52
CA VAL A 97 -12.16 9.20 -5.46
C VAL A 97 -13.03 8.51 -4.40
N THR A 98 -12.82 7.22 -4.15
CA THR A 98 -13.61 6.43 -3.20
C THR A 98 -13.05 6.42 -1.77
N GLY A 99 -11.93 7.11 -1.52
CA GLY A 99 -11.30 7.15 -0.20
C GLY A 99 -10.65 5.83 0.22
N ARG A 100 -10.35 4.93 -0.71
CA ARG A 100 -9.68 3.65 -0.42
C ARG A 100 -8.17 3.83 -0.39
N GLU A 101 -7.69 4.64 0.55
CA GLU A 101 -6.30 5.05 0.61
C GLU A 101 -5.33 3.87 0.73
N TRP A 102 -5.67 2.86 1.51
CA TRP A 102 -4.85 1.65 1.66
C TRP A 102 -4.65 0.92 0.32
N ALA A 103 -5.71 0.81 -0.49
CA ALA A 103 -5.64 0.16 -1.80
C ALA A 103 -4.86 1.01 -2.79
N MET A 104 -5.07 2.33 -2.78
CA MET A 104 -4.30 3.27 -3.59
C MET A 104 -2.79 3.12 -3.33
N ARG A 105 -2.39 3.15 -2.05
CA ARG A 105 -0.99 3.00 -1.63
C ARG A 105 -0.40 1.64 -2.06
N TYR A 106 -1.18 0.56 -1.96
CA TYR A 106 -0.76 -0.77 -2.42
C TYR A 106 -0.45 -0.78 -3.92
N TYR A 107 -1.37 -0.29 -4.77
CA TYR A 107 -1.18 -0.29 -6.22
C TYR A 107 -0.08 0.68 -6.67
N THR A 108 0.04 1.83 -6.02
CA THR A 108 1.17 2.74 -6.27
C THR A 108 2.50 2.07 -5.93
N ALA A 109 2.60 1.35 -4.82
CA ALA A 109 3.81 0.61 -4.46
C ALA A 109 4.11 -0.55 -5.44
N LEU A 110 3.08 -1.25 -5.92
CA LEU A 110 3.20 -2.28 -6.95
C LEU A 110 3.81 -1.70 -8.24
N LEU A 111 3.27 -0.57 -8.73
CA LEU A 111 3.80 0.10 -9.92
C LEU A 111 5.23 0.58 -9.71
N ARG A 112 5.52 1.23 -8.57
CA ARG A 112 6.88 1.71 -8.25
C ARG A 112 7.91 0.58 -8.28
N ARG A 113 7.58 -0.58 -7.69
CA ARG A 113 8.47 -1.75 -7.65
C ARG A 113 8.62 -2.40 -9.02
N SER A 114 7.52 -2.55 -9.74
CA SER A 114 7.47 -3.24 -11.04
C SER A 114 8.16 -2.45 -12.16
N LEU A 115 8.01 -1.13 -12.15
CA LEU A 115 8.60 -0.22 -13.14
C LEU A 115 9.95 0.39 -12.69
N SER A 116 10.34 0.18 -11.44
CA SER A 116 11.50 0.86 -10.81
C SER A 116 11.43 2.40 -10.89
N LEU A 117 10.21 2.96 -10.89
CA LEU A 117 9.96 4.39 -10.98
C LEU A 117 9.49 4.95 -9.64
N PRO A 118 10.19 5.89 -8.99
CA PRO A 118 9.76 6.44 -7.71
C PRO A 118 8.55 7.38 -7.82
N ASN A 119 8.40 8.07 -8.95
CA ASN A 119 7.46 9.17 -9.16
C ASN A 119 6.19 8.79 -9.93
N VAL A 120 5.73 7.54 -9.83
CA VAL A 120 4.51 7.05 -10.50
C VAL A 120 3.29 7.96 -10.27
N MET A 121 3.14 8.51 -9.07
CA MET A 121 2.00 9.38 -8.74
C MET A 121 1.97 10.68 -9.55
N ASP A 122 3.10 11.20 -10.01
CA ASP A 122 3.15 12.41 -10.84
C ASP A 122 2.48 12.16 -12.20
N PHE A 123 2.60 10.94 -12.72
CA PHE A 123 1.93 10.52 -13.95
C PHE A 123 0.44 10.27 -13.70
N VAL A 124 0.10 9.54 -12.64
CA VAL A 124 -1.31 9.20 -12.34
C VAL A 124 -2.15 10.44 -12.04
N ALA A 125 -1.56 11.44 -11.39
CA ALA A 125 -2.21 12.69 -11.02
C ALA A 125 -2.15 13.77 -12.12
N SER A 126 -1.60 13.49 -13.31
CA SER A 126 -1.41 14.50 -14.36
C SER A 126 -2.72 15.02 -14.98
N GLY A 127 -3.84 14.33 -14.74
CA GLY A 127 -5.14 14.64 -15.33
C GLY A 127 -5.26 14.27 -16.81
N GLU A 128 -4.25 13.57 -17.35
CA GLU A 128 -4.27 13.03 -18.71
C GLU A 128 -5.13 11.77 -18.81
N ASP A 129 -5.42 11.37 -20.05
CA ASP A 129 -6.11 10.12 -20.33
C ASP A 129 -5.27 8.91 -19.87
N VAL A 130 -5.93 7.89 -19.33
CA VAL A 130 -5.28 6.71 -18.73
C VAL A 130 -4.40 5.96 -19.73
N GLU A 131 -4.77 5.95 -21.02
CA GLU A 131 -3.99 5.34 -22.10
C GLU A 131 -2.69 6.09 -22.37
N VAL A 132 -2.73 7.42 -22.21
CA VAL A 132 -1.56 8.31 -22.32
C VAL A 132 -0.65 8.16 -21.11
N ILE A 133 -1.23 8.09 -19.90
CA ILE A 133 -0.49 7.85 -18.66
C ILE A 133 0.26 6.52 -18.73
N ALA A 134 -0.41 5.44 -19.14
CA ALA A 134 0.19 4.11 -19.27
C ALA A 134 1.37 4.12 -20.26
N GLU A 135 1.22 4.78 -21.40
CA GLU A 135 2.30 4.92 -22.39
C GLU A 135 3.51 5.67 -21.81
N LYS A 136 3.28 6.78 -21.10
CA LYS A 136 4.36 7.54 -20.45
C LYS A 136 5.07 6.74 -19.37
N LEU A 137 4.33 5.96 -18.58
CA LEU A 137 4.90 5.06 -17.58
C LEU A 137 5.82 4.01 -18.22
N LEU A 138 5.40 3.38 -19.33
CA LEU A 138 6.24 2.44 -20.07
C LEU A 138 7.50 3.09 -20.64
N GLN A 139 7.37 4.32 -21.15
CA GLN A 139 8.51 5.05 -21.71
C GLN A 139 9.51 5.45 -20.63
N ALA A 140 9.03 5.84 -19.44
CA ALA A 140 9.89 6.23 -18.33
C ALA A 140 10.59 5.03 -17.65
N ALA A 141 9.98 3.84 -17.69
CA ALA A 141 10.52 2.62 -17.08
C ALA A 141 11.64 1.94 -17.90
N ARG A 142 11.96 2.47 -19.09
CA ARG A 142 13.02 1.98 -20.00
C ARG A 142 14.33 2.72 -19.77
#